data_AF-A0A6L7KK49-F1
#
_entry.id   AF-A0A6L7KK49-F1
#
_cell.length_a   1.000
_cell.length_b   1.000
_cell.length_c   1.000
_cell.angle_alpha   90.00
_cell.angle_beta   90.00
_cell.angle_gamma   90.00
#
_symmetry.space_group_name_H-M   'P 1'
#
loop_
_entity.id
_entity.type
_entity.pdbx_description
1 polymer ?
#
loop_
_entity_poly.entity_id
_entity_poly.type
_entity_poly.pdbx_seq_one_letter_code
_entity_poly.pdbx_strand_id
1 'polypeptide(L)' 'MGTIAEALLEQGEARGLIKGKANAFLLQARNKFGDLPAARADEVRSADAATLDRWLAALVVADTLDEVFDVRRPH' A
#
# COMPACT_ATOMS: atom_id res chain seq x y z
N MET A 1 9.68 -19.24 -24.19
CA MET A 1 9.46 -19.93 -22.90
C MET A 1 10.42 -19.31 -21.92
N GLY A 2 9.93 -18.45 -21.03
CA GLY A 2 10.78 -17.76 -20.06
C GLY A 2 11.41 -18.76 -19.09
N THR A 3 12.66 -18.54 -18.74
CA THR A 3 13.44 -19.36 -17.82
C THR A 3 12.96 -19.15 -16.38
N ILE A 4 13.23 -20.11 -15.50
CA ILE A 4 12.94 -20.00 -14.05
C ILE A 4 13.61 -18.75 -13.45
N ALA A 5 14.76 -18.33 -13.99
CA ALA A 5 15.47 -17.13 -13.56
C ALA A 5 14.68 -15.83 -13.84
N GLU A 6 14.06 -15.72 -15.02
CA GLU A 6 13.22 -14.57 -15.39
C GLU A 6 11.98 -14.50 -14.50
N ALA A 7 11.31 -15.64 -14.27
CA ALA A 7 10.14 -15.69 -13.38
C ALA A 7 10.48 -15.30 -11.93
N LEU A 8 11.67 -15.68 -11.43
CA LEU A 8 12.14 -15.28 -10.09
C LEU A 8 12.44 -13.78 -10.01
N LEU A 9 13.01 -13.19 -11.06
CA LEU A 9 13.28 -11.75 -11.14
C LEU A 9 11.97 -10.95 -11.15
N GLU A 10 11.03 -11.32 -12.00
CA GLU A 10 9.70 -10.68 -12.07
C GLU A 10 8.97 -10.74 -10.72
N GLN A 11 9.05 -11.89 -10.03
CA GLN A 11 8.45 -12.03 -8.70
C GLN A 11 9.15 -11.13 -7.66
N GLY A 12 10.47 -11.01 -7.74
CA GLY A 12 11.25 -10.11 -6.89
C GLY A 12 10.86 -8.64 -7.09
N GLU A 13 10.76 -8.20 -8.34
CA GLU A 13 10.35 -6.85 -8.71
C GLU A 13 8.92 -6.55 -8.24
N ALA A 14 7.98 -7.47 -8.45
CA ALA A 14 6.60 -7.33 -7.99
C ALA A 14 6.52 -7.17 -6.47
N ARG A 15 7.26 -8.00 -5.71
CA ARG A 15 7.33 -7.88 -4.23
C ARG A 15 7.98 -6.56 -3.80
N GLY A 16 9.03 -6.14 -4.50
CA GLY A 16 9.71 -4.86 -4.27
C GLY A 16 8.77 -3.68 -4.45
N LEU A 17 7.96 -3.70 -5.52
CA LEU A 17 6.97 -2.67 -5.82
C LEU A 17 5.89 -2.58 -4.72
N ILE A 18 5.34 -3.72 -4.30
CA ILE A 18 4.34 -3.77 -3.22
C ILE A 18 4.91 -3.18 -1.92
N LYS A 19 6.11 -3.63 -1.52
CA LYS A 19 6.78 -3.11 -0.32
C LYS A 19 7.07 -1.62 -0.42
N GLY A 20 7.49 -1.15 -1.59
CA GLY A 20 7.72 0.28 -1.87
C GLY A 20 6.45 1.11 -1.70
N LYS A 21 5.33 0.65 -2.26
CA LYS A 21 4.01 1.32 -2.13
C LYS A 21 3.55 1.37 -0.67
N ALA A 22 3.67 0.26 0.06
CA ALA A 22 3.31 0.22 1.49
C ALA A 22 4.14 1.22 2.32
N ASN A 23 5.46 1.26 2.10
CA ASN A 23 6.33 2.21 2.79
C ASN A 23 6.00 3.67 2.43
N ALA A 24 5.74 3.95 1.16
CA ALA A 24 5.35 5.29 0.70
C ALA A 24 4.03 5.72 1.35
N PHE A 25 3.04 4.83 1.42
CA PHE A 25 1.79 5.09 2.11
C PHE A 25 2.01 5.41 3.59
N LEU A 26 2.73 4.57 4.33
CA LEU A 26 2.98 4.77 5.77
C LEU A 26 3.68 6.10 6.04
N LEU A 27 4.66 6.46 5.20
CA LEU A 27 5.36 7.73 5.31
C LEU A 27 4.41 8.93 5.12
N GLN A 28 3.62 8.92 4.04
CA GLN A 28 2.72 10.02 3.73
C GLN A 28 1.57 10.12 4.74
N ALA A 29 1.00 8.98 5.14
CA ALA A 29 -0.04 8.92 6.16
C ALA A 29 0.48 9.46 7.50
N ARG A 30 1.70 9.10 7.89
CA ARG A 30 2.32 9.66 9.09
C ARG A 30 2.53 11.16 8.99
N ASN A 31 2.99 11.65 7.84
CA ASN A 31 3.22 13.07 7.63
C ASN A 31 1.91 13.88 7.64
N LYS A 32 0.80 13.31 7.17
CA LYS A 32 -0.50 13.99 7.08
C LYS A 32 -1.32 13.89 8.37
N PHE A 33 -1.34 12.72 9.00
CA PHE A 33 -2.25 12.40 10.10
C PHE A 33 -1.54 12.12 11.44
N GLY A 34 -0.20 12.08 11.46
CA GLY A 34 0.57 11.65 12.63
C GLY A 34 0.70 10.13 12.71
N ASP A 35 1.17 9.61 13.84
CA ASP A 35 1.47 8.19 13.98
C ASP A 35 0.23 7.29 13.79
N LEU A 36 0.39 6.26 12.97
CA LEU A 36 -0.69 5.31 12.68
C LEU A 36 -0.77 4.25 13.77
N PRO A 37 -1.99 3.82 14.14
CA PRO A 37 -2.16 2.63 14.98
C PRO A 37 -1.46 1.41 14.37
N ALA A 38 -0.84 0.57 15.21
CA ALA A 38 -0.09 -0.59 14.76
C ALA A 38 -0.91 -1.53 13.85
N ALA A 39 -2.18 -1.75 14.19
CA ALA A 39 -3.10 -2.55 13.38
C ALA A 39 -3.24 -2.01 11.94
N ARG A 40 -3.38 -0.69 11.77
CA ARG A 40 -3.47 -0.07 10.44
C ARG A 40 -2.15 -0.13 9.69
N ALA A 41 -1.02 -0.03 10.40
CA ALA A 41 0.29 -0.21 9.76
C ALA A 41 0.49 -1.64 9.23
N ASP A 42 0.01 -2.65 9.96
CA ASP A 42 0.09 -4.05 9.54
C ASP A 42 -0.88 -4.38 8.38
N GLU A 43 -2.08 -3.77 8.38
CA GLU A 43 -2.98 -3.83 7.22
C GLU A 43 -2.31 -3.27 5.95
N VAL A 44 -1.57 -2.17 6.05
CA VAL A 44 -0.85 -1.59 4.92
C VAL A 44 0.28 -2.50 4.42
N ARG A 45 1.04 -3.09 5.33
CA ARG A 45 2.15 -3.99 4.95
C ARG A 45 1.68 -5.28 4.29
N SER A 46 0.45 -5.70 4.57
CA SER A 46 -0.15 -6.93 4.03
C SER A 46 -1.04 -6.70 2.81
N ALA A 47 -1.34 -5.44 2.47
CA ALA A 47 -2.17 -5.09 1.33
C ALA A 47 -1.49 -5.40 -0.02
N ASP A 48 -2.32 -5.75 -1.00
CA ASP A 48 -1.87 -5.90 -2.39
C ASP A 48 -1.60 -4.56 -3.08
N ALA A 49 -0.92 -4.60 -4.23
CA ALA A 49 -0.56 -3.40 -4.98
C ALA A 49 -1.79 -2.53 -5.34
N ALA A 50 -2.91 -3.15 -5.72
CA ALA A 50 -4.09 -2.43 -6.17
C ALA A 50 -4.79 -1.68 -5.02
N THR A 51 -4.82 -2.29 -3.84
CA THR A 51 -5.36 -1.68 -2.63
C THR A 51 -4.47 -0.52 -2.17
N LEU A 52 -3.15 -0.71 -2.20
CA LEU A 52 -2.19 0.35 -1.89
C LEU A 52 -2.33 1.54 -2.85
N ASP A 53 -2.55 1.31 -4.14
CA ASP A 53 -2.77 2.38 -5.11
C ASP A 53 -4.06 3.17 -4.84
N ARG A 54 -5.16 2.49 -4.50
CA ARG A 54 -6.40 3.16 -4.10
C ARG A 54 -6.20 4.02 -2.85
N TRP A 55 -5.49 3.49 -1.86
CA TRP A 55 -5.21 4.22 -0.63
C TRP A 55 -4.26 5.39 -0.83
N LEU A 56 -3.22 5.25 -1.65
CA LEU A 56 -2.33 6.35 -2.01
C LEU A 56 -3.08 7.47 -2.72
N ALA A 57 -3.99 7.13 -3.65
CA ALA A 57 -4.83 8.11 -4.32
C ALA A 57 -5.79 8.81 -3.33
N ALA A 58 -6.45 8.05 -2.46
CA ALA A 58 -7.36 8.59 -1.45
C ALA A 58 -6.64 9.50 -0.45
N LEU A 59 -5.41 9.16 -0.09
CA LEU A 59 -4.60 9.92 0.88
C LEU A 59 -4.34 11.37 0.45
N VAL A 60 -4.33 11.64 -0.86
CA VAL A 60 -4.16 13.00 -1.39
C VAL A 60 -5.30 13.92 -0.95
N VAL A 61 -6.53 13.40 -0.90
CA VAL A 61 -7.74 14.20 -0.70
C VAL A 61 -8.45 13.98 0.63
N ALA A 62 -8.27 12.82 1.27
CA ALA A 62 -8.99 12.47 2.50
C ALA A 62 -8.61 13.37 3.67
N ASP A 63 -9.60 13.80 4.46
CA ASP A 63 -9.38 14.64 5.64
C ASP A 63 -9.04 13.81 6.87
N THR A 64 -9.36 12.52 6.85
CA THR A 64 -9.09 11.58 7.94
C THR A 64 -8.46 10.28 7.47
N LEU A 65 -7.80 9.59 8.39
CA LEU A 65 -7.21 8.28 8.11
C LEU A 65 -8.30 7.25 7.77
N ASP A 66 -9.45 7.27 8.45
CA ASP A 66 -10.52 6.29 8.21
C ASP A 66 -11.14 6.40 6.82
N GLU A 67 -11.32 7.62 6.29
CA GLU A 67 -11.77 7.84 4.91
C GLU A 67 -10.88 7.15 3.88
N VAL A 68 -9.56 7.15 4.10
CA VAL A 68 -8.60 6.46 3.23
C VAL A 68 -8.86 4.95 3.23
N PHE A 69 -9.08 4.37 4.40
CA PHE A 69 -9.27 2.93 4.55
C PHE A 69 -10.66 2.45 4.09
N ASP A 70 -11.67 3.33 4.07
CA ASP A 70 -13.03 3.01 3.62
C ASP A 70 -13.13 2.78 2.10
N VAL A 71 -12.21 3.34 1.31
CA VAL A 71 -12.10 3.13 -0.16
C VAL A 71 -11.86 1.65 -0.51
N ARG A 72 -11.56 0.81 0.48
CA ARG A 72 -11.41 -0.65 0.35
C ARG A 72 -12.73 -1.39 0.18
N ARG A 73 -13.88 -0.88 0.63
CA ARG A 73 -15.15 -1.62 0.56
C ARG A 73 -15.79 -1.47 -0.82
N PRO A 74 -15.89 -2.54 -1.65
CA PRO A 74 -16.95 -2.57 -2.64
C PRO A 74 -18.29 -2.56 -1.89
N HIS A 75 -19.22 -1.70 -2.32
CA HIS A 75 -20.61 -1.77 -1.89
C HIS A 75 -21.23 -3.12 -2.19
#